data_AF-A0A6L2PMD2-F1
#
_entry.id   AF-A0A6L2PMD2-F1
#
_cell.length_a   1.000
_cell.length_b   1.000
_cell.length_c   1.000
_cell.angle_alpha   90.00
_cell.angle_beta   90.00
_cell.angle_gamma   90.00
#
_symmetry.space_group_name_H-M   'P 1'
#
loop_
_entity.id
_entity.type
_entity.pdbx_description
1 polymer ?
#
loop_
_entity_poly.entity_id
_entity_poly.type
_entity_poly.pdbx_seq_one_letter_code
_entity_poly.pdbx_strand_id
1 'polypeptide(L)'
;AVYIKEYAAALIEEAQKLGHYCYVPTSNDQKSNNVAAQGKVKSFCHSYPISPLLQLHGENKLNHGWITEVNGESYLLPAECKFFCYNVKEIEYKLDLLAHPYDLILLDTPWWNKYIRRKKAKCMGAGYQMMYNKDLANIPVATLTEPGSLVAVWCTNSISHLSCLQNEPFPAWGMKYVGQWFWLKVTHGGEPVCELSEPPGKQPFERIVFGYKKAENRKQPLPEPDKVIISVPSAVHSHKPPLS
;
A
#
# COMPACT_ATOMS: atom_id res chain seq x y z
N ALA A 1 18.93 5.10 4.31
CA ALA A 1 18.55 6.53 4.38
C ALA A 1 19.42 7.36 3.43
N VAL A 2 20.74 7.23 3.51
CA VAL A 2 21.71 7.92 2.62
C VAL A 2 21.39 7.70 1.13
N TYR A 3 21.28 6.45 0.68
CA TYR A 3 20.93 6.10 -0.70
C TYR A 3 19.65 6.79 -1.21
N ILE A 4 18.57 6.77 -0.41
CA ILE A 4 17.30 7.40 -0.78
C ILE A 4 17.46 8.91 -0.89
N LYS A 5 18.26 9.54 -0.02
CA LYS A 5 18.49 10.98 -0.03
C LYS A 5 19.19 11.43 -1.31
N GLU A 6 20.25 10.72 -1.69
CA GLU A 6 21.03 11.01 -2.89
C GLU A 6 20.20 10.80 -4.16
N TYR A 7 19.51 9.66 -4.26
CA TYR A 7 18.69 9.33 -5.42
C TYR A 7 17.48 10.26 -5.56
N ALA A 8 16.87 10.65 -4.44
CA ALA A 8 15.73 11.56 -4.45
C ALA A 8 16.09 12.97 -4.90
N ALA A 9 17.27 13.49 -4.51
CA ALA A 9 17.69 14.82 -4.94
C ALA A 9 17.83 14.89 -6.47
N ALA A 10 18.47 13.88 -7.08
CA ALA A 10 18.62 13.80 -8.53
C ALA A 10 17.26 13.69 -9.25
N LEU A 11 16.36 12.83 -8.77
CA LEU A 11 15.02 12.68 -9.35
C LEU A 11 14.17 13.96 -9.23
N ILE A 12 14.22 14.66 -8.09
CA ILE A 12 13.49 15.92 -7.91
C ILE A 12 14.05 16.99 -8.86
N GLU A 13 15.37 17.09 -9.02
CA GLU A 13 15.99 18.03 -9.95
C GLU A 13 15.55 17.75 -11.41
N GLU A 14 15.50 16.48 -11.81
CA GLU A 14 15.01 16.08 -13.13
C GLU A 14 13.52 16.38 -13.30
N ALA A 15 12.70 16.07 -12.30
CA ALA A 15 11.28 16.37 -12.31
C ALA A 15 11.00 17.89 -12.40
N GLN A 16 11.83 18.71 -11.75
CA GLN A 16 11.77 20.18 -11.84
C GLN A 16 12.10 20.69 -13.25
N LYS A 17 13.07 20.08 -13.94
CA LYS A 17 13.36 20.39 -15.35
C LYS A 17 12.16 20.09 -16.26
N LEU A 18 11.31 19.12 -15.88
CA LEU A 18 10.07 18.77 -16.57
C LEU A 18 8.86 19.61 -16.11
N GLY A 19 9.04 20.59 -15.22
CA GLY A 19 7.96 21.46 -14.74
C GLY A 19 7.16 20.90 -13.56
N HIS A 20 7.57 19.77 -12.98
CA HIS A 20 6.98 19.24 -11.75
C HIS A 20 7.65 19.83 -10.50
N TYR A 21 6.96 19.86 -9.36
CA TYR A 21 7.52 20.34 -8.08
C TYR A 21 8.16 21.73 -8.12
N CYS A 22 7.73 22.60 -9.03
CA CYS A 22 8.26 23.97 -9.18
C CYS A 22 7.67 24.96 -8.15
N TYR A 23 6.76 24.50 -7.29
CA TYR A 23 6.15 25.31 -6.25
C TYR A 23 7.13 25.49 -5.08
N VAL A 24 7.42 26.73 -4.69
CA VAL A 24 8.24 27.00 -3.49
C VAL A 24 7.29 27.28 -2.30
N PRO A 25 7.19 26.38 -1.31
CA PRO A 25 6.26 26.56 -0.20
C PRO A 25 6.66 27.72 0.71
N THR A 26 5.70 28.58 1.06
CA THR A 26 5.86 29.56 2.13
C THR A 26 5.86 28.87 3.51
N SER A 27 6.29 29.57 4.56
CA SER A 27 6.19 29.06 5.93
C SER A 27 4.75 28.74 6.37
N ASN A 28 3.75 29.41 5.78
CA ASN A 28 2.35 29.09 6.04
C ASN A 28 1.94 27.79 5.34
N ASP A 29 2.35 27.58 4.09
CA ASP A 29 2.04 26.36 3.35
C ASP A 29 2.58 25.12 4.04
N GLN A 30 3.77 25.22 4.62
CA GLN A 30 4.36 24.13 5.40
C GLN A 30 3.52 23.80 6.65
N LYS A 31 2.97 24.81 7.32
CA LYS A 31 2.11 24.63 8.51
C LYS A 31 0.72 24.11 8.17
N SER A 32 0.13 24.55 7.06
CA SER A 32 -1.20 24.15 6.61
C SER A 32 -1.19 23.01 5.59
N ASN A 33 -0.04 22.37 5.37
CA ASN A 33 0.14 21.38 4.31
C ASN A 33 -0.94 20.29 4.41
N ASN A 34 -1.70 20.12 3.32
CA ASN A 34 -2.73 19.10 3.16
C ASN A 34 -3.94 19.22 4.13
N VAL A 35 -4.05 20.28 4.95
CA VAL A 35 -5.13 20.43 5.95
C VAL A 35 -6.51 20.52 5.31
N ALA A 36 -6.67 21.35 4.27
CA ALA A 36 -7.94 21.51 3.59
C ALA A 36 -8.44 20.19 2.96
N ALA A 37 -7.54 19.45 2.32
CA ALA A 37 -7.87 18.16 1.73
C ALA A 37 -8.17 17.09 2.80
N GLN A 38 -7.42 17.06 3.92
CA GLN A 38 -7.73 16.20 5.06
C GLN A 38 -9.12 16.52 5.66
N GLY A 39 -9.50 17.80 5.73
CA GLY A 39 -10.83 18.23 6.15
C GLY A 39 -11.93 17.66 5.25
N LYS A 40 -11.75 17.75 3.92
CA LYS A 40 -12.68 17.16 2.94
C LYS A 40 -12.78 15.64 3.08
N VAL A 41 -11.65 14.94 3.19
CA VAL A 41 -11.62 13.47 3.40
C VAL A 41 -12.37 13.09 4.68
N LYS A 42 -12.13 13.82 5.78
CA LYS A 42 -12.80 13.56 7.05
C LYS A 42 -14.32 13.75 6.93
N SER A 43 -14.76 14.80 6.24
CA SER A 43 -16.18 15.03 5.96
C SER A 43 -16.76 13.90 5.12
N PHE A 44 -16.09 13.52 4.03
CA PHE A 44 -16.53 12.46 3.12
C PHE A 44 -16.70 11.12 3.85
N CYS A 45 -15.69 10.68 4.59
CA CYS A 45 -15.76 9.43 5.36
C CYS A 45 -16.82 9.45 6.47
N HIS A 46 -17.21 10.63 6.97
CA HIS A 46 -18.29 10.78 7.93
C HIS A 46 -19.67 10.70 7.26
N SER A 47 -19.82 11.29 6.07
CA SER A 47 -21.06 11.26 5.28
C SER A 47 -21.36 9.89 4.67
N TYR A 48 -20.33 9.09 4.36
CA TYR A 48 -20.48 7.77 3.73
C TYR A 48 -19.78 6.69 4.58
N PRO A 49 -20.35 6.30 5.74
CA PRO A 49 -19.78 5.25 6.56
C PRO A 49 -19.97 3.89 5.88
N ILE A 50 -18.86 3.21 5.58
CA ILE A 50 -18.91 1.81 5.13
C ILE A 50 -19.22 0.94 6.36
N SER A 51 -20.31 0.17 6.30
CA SER A 51 -20.65 -0.77 7.36
C SER A 51 -19.53 -1.80 7.54
N PRO A 52 -19.03 -2.03 8.77
CA PRO A 52 -18.02 -3.07 9.02
C PRO A 52 -18.57 -4.50 8.83
N LEU A 53 -19.89 -4.63 8.71
CA LEU A 53 -20.58 -5.90 8.45
C LEU A 53 -20.87 -6.10 6.96
N LEU A 54 -20.51 -5.13 6.11
CA LEU A 54 -20.72 -5.23 4.68
C LEU A 54 -19.87 -6.37 4.11
N GLN A 55 -20.55 -7.43 3.66
CA GLN A 55 -19.94 -8.53 2.96
C GLN A 55 -20.52 -8.61 1.56
N LEU A 56 -19.67 -8.40 0.55
CA LEU A 56 -20.07 -8.51 -0.84
C LEU A 56 -18.95 -9.11 -1.69
N HIS A 57 -19.32 -9.85 -2.73
CA HIS A 57 -18.45 -10.11 -3.86
C HIS A 57 -19.23 -9.96 -5.14
N GLY A 58 -18.51 -9.82 -6.23
CA GLY A 58 -19.08 -9.75 -7.56
C GLY A 58 -17.98 -9.62 -8.59
N GLU A 59 -18.42 -9.46 -9.83
CA GLU A 59 -17.55 -9.28 -10.97
C GLU A 59 -18.17 -8.26 -11.92
N ASN A 60 -17.32 -7.49 -12.57
CA ASN A 60 -17.65 -6.70 -13.74
C ASN A 60 -16.85 -7.27 -14.91
N LYS A 61 -17.53 -8.02 -15.78
CA LYS A 61 -16.94 -8.61 -16.98
C LYS A 61 -16.94 -7.66 -18.19
N LEU A 62 -17.50 -6.44 -18.02
CA LEU A 62 -17.52 -5.43 -19.07
C LEU A 62 -16.14 -4.78 -19.18
N ASN A 63 -15.84 -4.28 -20.38
CA ASN A 63 -14.64 -3.51 -20.69
C ASN A 63 -14.73 -2.04 -20.25
N HIS A 64 -15.78 -1.66 -19.52
CA HIS A 64 -15.97 -0.32 -18.98
C HIS A 64 -16.46 -0.38 -17.53
N GLY A 65 -16.28 0.72 -16.81
CA GLY A 65 -16.79 0.86 -15.45
C GLY A 65 -18.32 0.76 -15.40
N TRP A 66 -18.83 0.19 -14.32
CA TRP A 66 -20.27 -0.02 -14.12
C TRP A 66 -20.69 0.49 -12.74
N ILE A 67 -21.74 1.31 -12.68
CA ILE A 67 -22.34 1.77 -11.42
C ILE A 67 -23.51 0.83 -11.08
N THR A 68 -23.48 0.26 -9.89
CA THR A 68 -24.54 -0.59 -9.35
C THR A 68 -24.98 -0.10 -7.98
N GLU A 69 -26.22 -0.42 -7.60
CA GLU A 69 -26.75 -0.12 -6.27
C GLU A 69 -26.72 -1.38 -5.39
N VAL A 70 -26.25 -1.24 -4.14
CA VAL A 70 -26.26 -2.30 -3.13
C VAL A 70 -26.72 -1.68 -1.81
N ASN A 71 -27.82 -2.18 -1.25
CA ASN A 71 -28.41 -1.67 0.00
C ASN A 71 -28.71 -0.16 -0.01
N GLY A 72 -29.15 0.39 -1.16
CA GLY A 72 -29.45 1.82 -1.31
C GLY A 72 -28.22 2.72 -1.54
N GLU A 73 -27.02 2.15 -1.62
CA GLU A 73 -25.78 2.87 -1.88
C GLU A 73 -25.24 2.55 -3.27
N SER A 74 -24.72 3.56 -3.98
CA SER A 74 -24.13 3.41 -5.30
C SER A 74 -22.65 3.04 -5.23
N TYR A 75 -22.24 2.01 -5.97
CA TYR A 75 -20.86 1.54 -6.08
C TYR A 75 -20.39 1.58 -7.52
N LEU A 76 -19.17 2.08 -7.74
CA LEU A 76 -18.48 2.00 -9.01
C LEU A 76 -17.61 0.75 -9.05
N LEU A 77 -17.86 -0.12 -10.02
CA LEU A 77 -17.09 -1.32 -10.30
C LEU A 77 -16.16 -1.05 -11.49
N PRO A 78 -14.82 -1.20 -11.33
CA PRO A 78 -13.88 -1.09 -12.44
C PRO A 78 -14.19 -2.09 -13.56
N ALA A 79 -13.74 -1.80 -14.78
CA ALA A 79 -13.80 -2.76 -15.89
C ALA A 79 -13.02 -4.04 -15.54
N GLU A 80 -13.48 -5.17 -16.05
CA GLU A 80 -12.79 -6.47 -16.00
C GLU A 80 -12.31 -6.87 -14.59
N CYS A 81 -13.09 -6.55 -13.56
CA CYS A 81 -12.71 -6.78 -12.17
C CYS A 81 -13.51 -7.90 -11.52
N LYS A 82 -12.88 -8.61 -10.58
CA LYS A 82 -13.56 -9.41 -9.56
C LYS A 82 -13.21 -8.82 -8.20
N PHE A 83 -14.19 -8.65 -7.33
CA PHE A 83 -13.97 -8.02 -6.03
C PHE A 83 -14.55 -8.84 -4.89
N PHE A 84 -13.94 -8.68 -3.72
CA PHE A 84 -14.28 -9.36 -2.48
C PHE A 84 -14.15 -8.40 -1.31
N CYS A 85 -15.24 -8.18 -0.59
CA CYS A 85 -15.28 -7.41 0.65
C CYS A 85 -15.60 -8.39 1.78
N TYR A 86 -14.55 -8.93 2.40
CA TYR A 86 -14.63 -9.88 3.51
C TYR A 86 -13.52 -9.61 4.52
N ASN A 87 -13.63 -10.23 5.69
CA ASN A 87 -12.51 -10.33 6.61
C ASN A 87 -11.43 -11.22 5.97
N VAL A 88 -10.21 -10.70 5.82
CA VAL A 88 -9.08 -11.45 5.23
C VAL A 88 -8.77 -12.74 5.99
N LYS A 89 -9.15 -12.85 7.27
CA LYS A 89 -9.00 -14.10 8.04
C LYS A 89 -9.89 -15.24 7.53
N GLU A 90 -10.94 -14.92 6.77
CA GLU A 90 -11.87 -15.89 6.19
C GLU A 90 -11.51 -16.28 4.75
N ILE A 91 -10.42 -15.72 4.20
CA ILE A 91 -10.05 -15.89 2.79
C ILE A 91 -9.84 -17.36 2.40
N GLU A 92 -9.37 -18.19 3.33
CA GLU A 92 -9.16 -19.62 3.10
C GLU A 92 -10.48 -20.35 2.76
N TYR A 93 -11.58 -19.98 3.43
CA TYR A 93 -12.92 -20.52 3.14
C TYR A 93 -13.55 -19.94 1.87
N LYS A 94 -12.86 -19.02 1.20
CA LYS A 94 -13.31 -18.34 -0.02
C LYS A 94 -12.40 -18.64 -1.21
N LEU A 95 -11.44 -19.55 -1.08
CA LEU A 95 -10.50 -19.90 -2.15
C LEU A 95 -11.21 -20.36 -3.41
N ASP A 96 -12.31 -21.10 -3.30
CA ASP A 96 -13.14 -21.54 -4.44
C ASP A 96 -13.71 -20.37 -5.27
N LEU A 97 -13.86 -19.20 -4.64
CA LEU A 97 -14.30 -17.99 -5.31
C LEU A 97 -13.14 -17.22 -5.94
N LEU A 98 -11.91 -17.41 -5.48
CA LEU A 98 -10.73 -16.76 -6.03
C LEU A 98 -10.26 -17.49 -7.29
N ALA A 99 -9.76 -16.72 -8.26
CA ALA A 99 -9.22 -17.30 -9.48
C ALA A 99 -7.97 -18.17 -9.19
N HIS A 100 -7.73 -19.15 -10.06
CA HIS A 100 -6.47 -19.90 -10.14
C HIS A 100 -5.32 -18.94 -10.51
N PRO A 101 -4.06 -19.35 -10.29
CA PRO A 101 -2.98 -18.52 -9.71
C PRO A 101 -2.82 -17.12 -10.30
N TYR A 102 -2.44 -16.17 -9.45
CA TYR A 102 -2.11 -14.81 -9.90
C TYR A 102 -0.63 -14.69 -10.27
N ASP A 103 -0.34 -14.01 -11.38
CA ASP A 103 1.03 -13.63 -11.76
C ASP A 103 1.63 -12.60 -10.78
N LEU A 104 0.78 -11.72 -10.24
CA LEU A 104 1.15 -10.67 -9.29
C LEU A 104 0.10 -10.56 -8.19
N ILE A 105 0.55 -10.57 -6.93
CA ILE A 105 -0.29 -10.21 -5.77
C ILE A 105 0.34 -9.00 -5.09
N LEU A 106 -0.44 -7.92 -4.92
CA LEU A 106 -0.05 -6.73 -4.15
C LEU A 106 -0.81 -6.70 -2.82
N LEU A 107 -0.08 -6.63 -1.71
CA LEU A 107 -0.65 -6.62 -0.37
C LEU A 107 -0.34 -5.30 0.34
N ASP A 108 -1.37 -4.59 0.80
CA ASP A 108 -1.25 -3.50 1.78
C ASP A 108 -1.70 -4.00 3.15
N THR A 109 -0.83 -4.77 3.80
CA THR A 109 -1.20 -5.53 4.99
C THR A 109 -1.42 -4.62 6.21
N PRO A 110 -2.40 -4.93 7.08
CA PRO A 110 -2.71 -4.12 8.25
C PRO A 110 -1.74 -4.40 9.40
N TRP A 111 -0.47 -4.03 9.24
CA TRP A 111 0.62 -4.26 10.20
C TRP A 111 0.26 -3.92 11.65
N TRP A 112 0.84 -4.64 12.62
CA TRP A 112 0.72 -4.36 14.05
C TRP A 112 1.43 -3.05 14.44
N ASN A 113 0.80 -1.93 14.14
CA ASN A 113 1.45 -0.63 14.13
C ASN A 113 1.24 0.16 15.44
N LYS A 114 2.33 0.56 16.09
CA LYS A 114 2.32 1.34 17.35
C LYS A 114 1.56 2.66 17.25
N TYR A 115 1.69 3.39 16.13
CA TYR A 115 0.99 4.65 15.92
C TYR A 115 -0.53 4.45 15.84
N ILE A 116 -0.98 3.46 15.05
CA ILE A 116 -2.42 3.16 14.92
C ILE A 116 -3.01 2.70 16.25
N ARG A 117 -2.29 1.86 17.01
CA ARG A 117 -2.70 1.47 18.37
C ARG A 117 -2.91 2.67 19.30
N ARG A 118 -1.97 3.62 19.31
CA ARG A 118 -2.09 4.86 20.09
C ARG A 118 -3.26 5.73 19.63
N LYS A 119 -3.51 5.79 18.32
CA LYS A 119 -4.65 6.53 17.75
C LYS A 119 -5.99 5.94 18.20
N LYS A 120 -6.15 4.62 18.14
CA LYS A 120 -7.36 3.92 18.61
C LYS A 120 -7.58 4.07 20.12
N ALA A 121 -6.52 4.09 20.92
CA ALA A 121 -6.62 4.29 22.36
C ALA A 121 -7.16 5.69 22.73
N LYS A 122 -6.93 6.71 21.88
CA LYS A 122 -7.43 8.07 22.10
C LYS A 122 -8.84 8.30 21.56
N CYS A 123 -9.20 7.61 20.48
CA CYS A 123 -10.51 7.77 19.84
C CYS A 123 -10.96 6.41 19.31
N MET A 124 -11.97 5.83 19.96
CA MET A 124 -12.61 4.60 19.50
C MET A 124 -13.25 4.85 18.13
N GLY A 125 -12.74 4.19 17.09
CA GLY A 125 -13.10 4.42 15.68
C GLY A 125 -12.00 5.06 14.82
N ALA A 126 -10.95 5.61 15.43
CA ALA A 126 -9.84 6.21 14.71
C ALA A 126 -8.76 5.18 14.33
N GLY A 127 -8.87 4.56 13.14
CA GLY A 127 -7.89 3.61 12.58
C GLY A 127 -8.54 2.31 12.11
N TYR A 128 -7.72 1.36 11.65
CA TYR A 128 -8.19 0.08 11.13
C TYR A 128 -7.96 -1.08 12.12
N GLN A 129 -8.57 -2.24 11.85
CA GLN A 129 -8.23 -3.48 12.56
C GLN A 129 -6.86 -3.96 12.09
N MET A 130 -5.94 -4.19 13.03
CA MET A 130 -4.58 -4.64 12.73
C MET A 130 -4.48 -6.16 12.85
N MET A 131 -3.46 -6.70 12.22
CA MET A 131 -3.06 -8.11 12.28
C MET A 131 -1.68 -8.21 12.95
N TYR A 132 -1.46 -9.25 13.75
CA TYR A 132 -0.11 -9.53 14.25
C TYR A 132 0.79 -9.96 13.09
N ASN A 133 2.05 -9.56 13.12
CA ASN A 133 2.95 -9.78 11.97
C ASN A 133 3.08 -11.27 11.61
N LYS A 134 3.16 -12.15 12.62
CA LYS A 134 3.20 -13.61 12.43
C LYS A 134 1.94 -14.18 11.77
N ASP A 135 0.78 -13.56 12.02
CA ASP A 135 -0.50 -14.03 11.49
C ASP A 135 -0.61 -13.74 9.98
N LEU A 136 0.25 -12.86 9.42
CA LEU A 136 0.33 -12.63 7.99
C LEU A 136 0.69 -13.90 7.23
N ALA A 137 1.52 -14.77 7.81
CA ALA A 137 1.89 -16.04 7.20
C ALA A 137 0.69 -16.98 6.98
N ASN A 138 -0.41 -16.78 7.73
CA ASN A 138 -1.64 -17.57 7.60
C ASN A 138 -2.51 -17.16 6.41
N ILE A 139 -2.20 -16.05 5.72
CA ILE A 139 -2.87 -15.72 4.47
C ILE A 139 -2.42 -16.76 3.43
N PRO A 140 -3.35 -17.45 2.72
CA PRO A 140 -3.04 -18.58 1.83
C PRO A 140 -2.46 -18.14 0.48
N VAL A 141 -1.52 -17.20 0.49
CA VAL A 141 -0.83 -16.69 -0.71
C VAL A 141 -0.12 -17.81 -1.47
N ALA A 142 0.37 -18.84 -0.75
CA ALA A 142 0.98 -20.03 -1.36
C ALA A 142 0.06 -20.71 -2.39
N THR A 143 -1.23 -20.80 -2.07
CA THR A 143 -2.28 -21.42 -2.89
C THR A 143 -2.75 -20.53 -4.04
N LEU A 144 -2.56 -19.20 -3.88
CA LEU A 144 -2.93 -18.20 -4.89
C LEU A 144 -1.82 -17.88 -5.88
N THR A 145 -0.69 -18.60 -5.81
CA THR A 145 0.50 -18.34 -6.63
C THR A 145 1.11 -19.61 -7.21
N GLU A 146 1.79 -19.47 -8.33
CA GLU A 146 2.51 -20.54 -9.02
C GLU A 146 3.98 -20.16 -9.25
N PRO A 147 4.85 -21.12 -9.62
CA PRO A 147 6.20 -20.79 -10.06
C PRO A 147 6.17 -19.68 -11.13
N GLY A 148 6.82 -18.55 -10.85
CA GLY A 148 6.79 -17.38 -11.73
C GLY A 148 6.08 -16.17 -11.11
N SER A 149 5.16 -16.41 -10.16
CA SER A 149 4.40 -15.37 -9.47
C SER A 149 5.30 -14.45 -8.65
N LEU A 150 4.93 -13.17 -8.64
CA LEU A 150 5.53 -12.12 -7.82
C LEU A 150 4.54 -11.68 -6.73
N VAL A 151 5.03 -11.45 -5.53
CA VAL A 151 4.26 -10.85 -4.44
C VAL A 151 4.94 -9.57 -4.01
N ALA A 152 4.20 -8.48 -4.01
CA ALA A 152 4.62 -7.18 -3.54
C ALA A 152 3.89 -6.86 -2.24
N VAL A 153 4.61 -6.48 -1.19
CA VAL A 153 4.02 -6.14 0.10
C VAL A 153 4.42 -4.73 0.49
N TRP A 154 3.44 -3.84 0.63
CA TRP A 154 3.65 -2.54 1.26
C TRP A 154 4.04 -2.76 2.72
N CYS A 155 5.25 -2.32 3.06
CA CYS A 155 5.82 -2.46 4.39
C CYS A 155 6.21 -1.09 4.95
N THR A 156 5.96 -0.91 6.24
CA THR A 156 6.44 0.29 6.92
C THR A 156 7.97 0.22 7.10
N ASN A 157 8.58 1.31 7.55
CA ASN A 157 10.01 1.33 7.87
C ASN A 157 10.42 0.59 9.15
N SER A 158 9.52 -0.23 9.72
CA SER A 158 9.84 -1.02 10.91
C SER A 158 10.74 -2.20 10.56
N ILE A 159 11.92 -2.26 11.17
CA ILE A 159 12.84 -3.39 11.05
C ILE A 159 12.14 -4.70 11.46
N SER A 160 11.29 -4.67 12.48
CA SER A 160 10.54 -5.86 12.91
C SER A 160 9.53 -6.35 11.87
N HIS A 161 8.93 -5.44 11.09
CA HIS A 161 7.98 -5.82 10.04
C HIS A 161 8.73 -6.44 8.86
N LEU A 162 9.85 -5.83 8.46
CA LEU A 162 10.70 -6.32 7.38
C LEU A 162 11.29 -7.69 7.73
N SER A 163 11.85 -7.83 8.93
CA SER A 163 12.41 -9.09 9.42
C SER A 163 11.35 -10.19 9.50
N CYS A 164 10.16 -9.87 10.03
CA CYS A 164 9.07 -10.85 10.08
C CYS A 164 8.67 -11.26 8.66
N LEU A 165 8.44 -10.32 7.74
CA LEU A 165 8.05 -10.60 6.36
C LEU A 165 9.02 -11.56 5.64
N GLN A 166 10.33 -11.35 5.80
CA GLN A 166 11.37 -12.14 5.14
C GLN A 166 11.57 -13.52 5.79
N ASN A 167 11.37 -13.64 7.10
CA ASN A 167 11.67 -14.88 7.84
C ASN A 167 10.44 -15.78 8.07
N GLU A 168 9.23 -15.23 7.98
CA GLU A 168 7.98 -15.94 8.29
C GLU A 168 7.03 -16.02 7.08
N PRO A 169 6.31 -14.95 6.64
CA PRO A 169 5.38 -15.06 5.52
C PRO A 169 6.01 -15.50 4.19
N PHE A 170 7.13 -14.91 3.76
CA PHE A 170 7.74 -15.31 2.48
C PHE A 170 8.12 -16.80 2.44
N PRO A 171 8.84 -17.34 3.45
CA PRO A 171 9.07 -18.78 3.53
C PRO A 171 7.78 -19.61 3.57
N ALA A 172 6.78 -19.21 4.37
CA ALA A 172 5.49 -19.91 4.45
C ALA A 172 4.75 -19.93 3.10
N TRP A 173 4.92 -18.90 2.28
CA TRP A 173 4.36 -18.80 0.93
C TRP A 173 5.21 -19.46 -0.16
N GLY A 174 6.35 -20.05 0.20
CA GLY A 174 7.30 -20.66 -0.76
C GLY A 174 8.02 -19.63 -1.63
N MET A 175 8.22 -18.42 -1.12
CA MET A 175 8.78 -17.28 -1.84
C MET A 175 10.16 -16.90 -1.34
N LYS A 176 11.00 -16.44 -2.26
CA LYS A 176 12.30 -15.84 -1.95
C LYS A 176 12.20 -14.33 -2.03
N TYR A 177 12.79 -13.63 -1.06
CA TYR A 177 13.00 -12.19 -1.18
C TYR A 177 13.87 -11.90 -2.41
N VAL A 178 13.44 -10.95 -3.25
CA VAL A 178 14.15 -10.57 -4.48
C VAL A 178 14.48 -9.09 -4.58
N GLY A 179 13.98 -8.26 -3.67
CA GLY A 179 14.29 -6.84 -3.65
C GLY A 179 13.23 -6.02 -2.93
N GLN A 180 13.45 -4.71 -2.92
CA GLN A 180 12.48 -3.74 -2.40
C GLN A 180 12.52 -2.47 -3.23
N TRP A 181 11.43 -1.74 -3.26
CA TRP A 181 11.36 -0.35 -3.71
C TRP A 181 11.05 0.56 -2.52
N PHE A 182 11.29 1.85 -2.71
CA PHE A 182 10.97 2.89 -1.76
C PHE A 182 9.94 3.84 -2.36
N TRP A 183 8.91 4.19 -1.59
CA TRP A 183 8.03 5.30 -1.92
C TRP A 183 8.38 6.48 -1.03
N LEU A 184 9.08 7.47 -1.59
CA LEU A 184 9.38 8.73 -0.92
C LEU A 184 8.19 9.70 -1.06
N LYS A 185 7.74 10.19 0.09
CA LYS A 185 6.65 11.15 0.20
C LYS A 185 7.23 12.55 0.24
N VAL A 186 6.80 13.36 -0.70
CA VAL A 186 7.22 14.77 -0.83
C VAL A 186 6.04 15.73 -0.70
N THR A 187 6.33 16.98 -0.42
CA THR A 187 5.38 18.10 -0.53
C THR A 187 5.11 18.43 -2.01
N HIS A 188 4.23 19.39 -2.26
CA HIS A 188 4.06 19.97 -3.59
C HIS A 188 5.32 20.69 -4.12
N GLY A 189 6.26 21.07 -3.25
CA GLY A 189 7.55 21.65 -3.62
C GLY A 189 8.67 20.63 -3.80
N GLY A 190 8.39 19.34 -3.63
CA GLY A 190 9.37 18.27 -3.81
C GLY A 190 10.23 17.99 -2.58
N GLU A 191 10.06 18.73 -1.47
CA GLU A 191 10.76 18.44 -0.23
C GLU A 191 10.16 17.22 0.50
N PRO A 192 10.96 16.38 1.18
CA PRO A 192 10.42 15.30 2.01
C PRO A 192 9.42 15.80 3.07
N VAL A 193 8.33 15.06 3.29
CA VAL A 193 7.28 15.45 4.27
C VAL A 193 7.74 15.42 5.75
N CYS A 194 8.90 14.86 6.02
CA CYS A 194 9.66 15.02 7.25
C CYS A 194 11.14 14.76 6.97
N GLU A 195 12.01 15.21 7.87
CA GLU A 195 13.44 14.95 7.77
C GLU A 195 13.73 13.45 7.77
N LEU A 196 14.75 13.05 7.00
CA LEU A 196 15.30 11.70 7.06
C LEU A 196 16.14 11.61 8.34
N SER A 197 15.55 11.11 9.42
CA SER A 197 16.26 10.87 10.68
C SER A 197 16.91 9.49 10.70
N GLU A 198 17.81 9.23 11.63
CA GLU A 198 18.20 7.85 11.93
C GLU A 198 17.05 7.09 12.62
N PRO A 199 16.91 5.76 12.42
CA PRO A 199 15.98 4.96 13.21
C PRO A 199 16.27 5.15 14.72
N PRO A 200 15.24 5.31 15.57
CA PRO A 200 13.83 5.02 15.35
C PRO A 200 12.99 6.21 14.86
N GLY A 201 13.61 7.30 14.42
CA GLY A 201 12.89 8.49 13.99
C GLY A 201 12.06 8.27 12.72
N LYS A 202 11.09 9.18 12.51
CA LYS A 202 10.12 9.07 11.42
C LYS A 202 10.82 9.21 10.07
N GLN A 203 10.52 8.28 9.16
CA GLN A 203 11.01 8.34 7.79
C GLN A 203 9.94 8.94 6.87
N PRO A 204 10.32 9.75 5.87
CA PRO A 204 9.39 10.28 4.86
C PRO A 204 9.07 9.27 3.76
N PHE A 205 9.40 8.00 3.92
CA PHE A 205 9.14 6.98 2.91
C PHE A 205 8.47 5.73 3.49
N GLU A 206 7.94 4.89 2.61
CA GLU A 206 7.54 3.51 2.88
C GLU A 206 8.25 2.57 1.89
N ARG A 207 8.09 1.26 2.08
CA ARG A 207 8.75 0.25 1.25
C ARG A 207 7.73 -0.63 0.55
N ILE A 208 8.10 -1.13 -0.61
CA ILE A 208 7.43 -2.26 -1.26
C ILE A 208 8.45 -3.39 -1.27
N VAL A 209 8.12 -4.51 -0.64
CA VAL A 209 9.04 -5.65 -0.52
C VAL A 209 8.57 -6.76 -1.44
N PHE A 210 9.47 -7.31 -2.24
CA PHE A 210 9.13 -8.29 -3.28
C PHE A 210 9.57 -9.69 -2.89
N GLY A 211 8.62 -10.61 -2.94
CA GLY A 211 8.80 -12.06 -2.86
C GLY A 211 8.55 -12.70 -4.22
N TYR A 212 9.35 -13.68 -4.59
CA TYR A 212 9.25 -14.37 -5.87
C TYR A 212 9.20 -15.89 -5.67
N LYS A 213 8.23 -16.54 -6.30
CA LYS A 213 8.12 -18.00 -6.33
C LYS A 213 8.95 -18.53 -7.50
N LYS A 214 10.08 -19.19 -7.20
CA LYS A 214 11.09 -19.57 -8.19
C LYS A 214 10.49 -20.39 -9.34
N ALA A 215 10.76 -19.99 -10.58
CA ALA A 215 10.53 -20.76 -11.81
C ALA A 215 11.84 -20.90 -12.59
N GLU A 216 11.94 -21.94 -13.42
CA GLU A 216 13.13 -22.18 -14.25
C GLU A 216 13.21 -21.22 -15.44
N ASN A 217 12.05 -20.89 -16.05
CA ASN A 217 11.97 -20.11 -17.29
C ASN A 217 11.09 -18.86 -17.13
N ARG A 218 11.53 -17.91 -16.30
CA ARG A 218 10.78 -16.65 -16.14
C ARG A 218 10.96 -15.75 -17.37
N LYS A 219 9.84 -15.38 -18.00
CA LYS A 219 9.83 -14.46 -19.16
C LYS A 219 10.03 -12.99 -18.78
N GLN A 220 9.54 -12.59 -17.61
CA GLN A 220 9.60 -11.20 -17.14
C GLN A 220 10.87 -10.96 -16.28
N PRO A 221 11.45 -9.74 -16.28
CA PRO A 221 12.57 -9.37 -15.41
C PRO A 221 12.10 -9.11 -13.97
N LEU A 222 12.90 -9.50 -12.98
CA LEU A 222 12.56 -9.23 -11.58
C LEU A 222 12.56 -7.71 -11.34
N PRO A 223 11.78 -7.20 -10.36
CA PRO A 223 11.85 -5.80 -10.00
C PRO A 223 13.30 -5.44 -9.69
N GLU A 224 13.85 -4.42 -10.36
CA GLU A 224 15.20 -3.96 -10.01
C GLU A 224 15.20 -3.53 -8.54
N PRO A 225 16.22 -3.91 -7.77
CA PRO A 225 16.29 -3.54 -6.37
C PRO A 225 16.45 -2.03 -6.21
N ASP A 226 15.93 -1.53 -5.09
CA ASP A 226 16.15 -0.17 -4.59
C ASP A 226 15.68 0.97 -5.52
N LYS A 227 14.68 0.72 -6.38
CA LYS A 227 13.99 1.83 -7.08
C LYS A 227 13.29 2.76 -6.09
N VAL A 228 13.24 4.04 -6.44
CA VAL A 228 12.54 5.07 -5.66
C VAL A 228 11.39 5.65 -6.49
N ILE A 229 10.19 5.56 -5.94
CA ILE A 229 8.98 6.22 -6.43
C ILE A 229 8.78 7.48 -5.58
N ILE A 230 8.51 8.61 -6.23
CA ILE A 230 8.28 9.89 -5.57
C ILE A 230 6.86 10.36 -5.86
N SER A 231 6.10 10.72 -4.83
CA SER A 231 4.81 11.38 -5.01
C SER A 231 4.38 12.19 -3.79
N VAL A 232 3.44 13.11 -4.02
CA VAL A 232 2.71 13.77 -2.93
C VAL A 232 1.72 12.78 -2.34
N PRO A 233 1.75 12.52 -1.02
CA PRO A 233 0.84 11.57 -0.41
C PRO A 233 -0.60 12.07 -0.48
N SER A 234 -1.52 11.16 -0.78
CA SER A 234 -2.95 11.40 -0.72
C SER A 234 -3.38 11.95 0.65
N ALA A 235 -4.39 12.82 0.66
CA ALA A 235 -5.05 13.25 1.88
C ALA A 235 -5.78 12.09 2.60
N VAL A 236 -6.15 11.04 1.85
CA VAL A 236 -6.69 9.80 2.41
C VAL A 236 -5.56 9.03 3.10
N HIS A 237 -5.69 8.86 4.41
CA HIS A 237 -4.69 8.16 5.22
C HIS A 237 -4.46 6.73 4.71
N SER A 238 -3.19 6.30 4.71
CA SER A 238 -2.73 4.99 4.21
C SER A 238 -2.90 4.74 2.70
N HIS A 239 -3.48 5.65 1.93
CA HIS A 239 -3.63 5.48 0.49
C HIS A 239 -2.26 5.53 -0.20
N LYS A 240 -1.94 4.46 -0.94
CA LYS A 240 -0.68 4.28 -1.66
C LYS A 240 -0.77 4.87 -3.08
N PRO A 241 0.36 5.27 -3.69
CA PRO A 241 0.36 5.70 -5.08
C PRO A 241 0.08 4.50 -6.00
N PRO A 242 -0.51 4.74 -7.19
CA PRO A 242 -0.55 3.73 -8.25
C PRO A 242 0.87 3.26 -8.60
N LEU A 243 1.00 1.96 -8.93
CA LEU A 243 2.26 1.33 -9.35
C LEU A 243 2.25 0.93 -10.84
N SER A 244 1.16 1.23 -11.54
CA SER A 244 0.90 0.95 -12.95
C SER A 244 1.22 2.14 -13.84
#